data_AF-A0A0Q6TRA0-F1
#
_entry.id   AF-A0A0Q6TRA0-F1
#
_cell.length_a   1.000
_cell.length_b   1.000
_cell.length_c   1.000
_cell.angle_alpha   90.00
_cell.angle_beta   90.00
_cell.angle_gamma   90.00
#
_symmetry.space_group_name_H-M   'P 1'
#
loop_
_entity.id
_entity.type
_entity.pdbx_description
1 polymer ?
#
loop_
_entity_poly.entity_id
_entity_poly.type
_entity_poly.pdbx_seq_one_letter_code
_entity_poly.pdbx_strand_id
1 'polypeptide(L)'
;MSKDPVLDAAIADVLSQLEADEEIVVCTASPQRIVKRLSEAVLNVMPSTELTLSDLQNLKALLHYAAHNKGVFDWAEMPSMTGFSSPDGLRAVADKLPTG
;
A
#
# COMPACT_ATOMS: atom_id res chain seq x y z
N MET A 1 -16.01 -8.51 -4.79
CA MET A 1 -14.94 -8.99 -3.89
C MET A 1 -14.23 -7.77 -3.34
N SER A 2 -13.76 -7.80 -2.09
CA SER A 2 -12.98 -6.69 -1.53
C SER A 2 -11.69 -6.49 -2.33
N LYS A 3 -11.28 -5.23 -2.50
CA LYS A 3 -10.00 -4.91 -3.14
C LYS A 3 -8.82 -5.21 -2.22
N ASP A 4 -9.06 -5.21 -0.91
CA ASP A 4 -8.04 -5.45 0.10
C ASP A 4 -8.68 -6.09 1.35
N PRO A 5 -8.65 -7.43 1.47
CA PRO A 5 -9.28 -8.13 2.59
C PRO A 5 -8.54 -7.90 3.91
N VAL A 6 -7.25 -7.56 3.89
CA VAL A 6 -6.45 -7.30 5.09
C VAL A 6 -6.86 -5.96 5.68
N LEU A 7 -7.00 -4.94 4.83
CA LEU A 7 -7.50 -3.63 5.23
C LEU A 7 -8.94 -3.70 5.78
N ASP A 8 -9.82 -4.46 5.12
CA ASP A 8 -11.19 -4.67 5.61
C ASP A 8 -11.20 -5.30 7.01
N ALA A 9 -10.38 -6.32 7.25
CA ALA A 9 -10.28 -6.97 8.54
C ALA A 9 -9.76 -6.01 9.61
N ALA A 10 -8.71 -5.24 9.32
CA ALA A 10 -8.16 -4.25 10.24
C ALA A 10 -9.16 -3.16 10.61
N ILE A 11 -9.92 -2.65 9.64
CA ILE A 11 -10.98 -1.66 9.89
C ILE A 11 -12.10 -2.26 10.74
N ALA A 12 -12.52 -3.50 10.46
CA ALA A 12 -13.57 -4.17 11.24
C ALA A 12 -13.16 -4.38 12.70
N ASP A 13 -11.91 -4.79 12.93
CA ASP A 13 -11.35 -4.96 14.28
C ASP A 13 -11.33 -3.63 15.04
N VAL A 14 -10.80 -2.57 14.42
CA VAL A 14 -10.74 -1.24 15.06
C VAL A 14 -12.15 -0.70 15.34
N LEU A 15 -13.10 -0.84 14.42
CA LEU A 15 -14.48 -0.41 14.67
C LEU A 15 -15.11 -1.15 15.86
N SER A 16 -14.80 -2.44 16.01
CA SER A 16 -15.29 -3.25 17.13
C SER A 16 -14.64 -2.84 18.45
N GLN A 17 -13.35 -2.52 18.43
CA GLN A 17 -12.62 -1.99 19.60
C GLN A 17 -13.16 -0.62 20.01
N LEU A 18 -13.32 0.32 19.07
CA LEU A 18 -13.85 1.65 19.35
C LEU A 18 -15.28 1.61 19.89
N GLU A 19 -16.10 0.66 19.46
CA GLU A 19 -17.44 0.45 20.02
C GLU A 19 -17.37 -0.14 21.44
N ALA A 20 -16.45 -1.08 21.69
CA ALA A 20 -16.24 -1.66 23.01
C ALA A 20 -15.66 -0.65 24.03
N ASP A 21 -14.82 0.27 23.57
CA ASP A 21 -14.22 1.34 24.36
C ASP A 21 -15.16 2.55 24.52
N GLU A 22 -16.41 2.44 24.08
CA GLU A 22 -17.44 3.48 24.14
C GLU A 22 -17.07 4.79 23.41
N GLU A 23 -16.08 4.75 22.52
CA GLU A 23 -15.65 5.91 21.72
C GLU A 23 -16.64 6.21 20.58
N ILE A 24 -17.24 5.16 20.01
CA ILE A 24 -18.26 5.27 18.97
C ILE A 24 -19.44 4.32 19.25
N VAL A 25 -20.58 4.56 18.62
CA VAL A 25 -21.71 3.61 18.59
C VAL A 25 -22.06 3.30 17.15
N VAL A 26 -22.04 2.02 16.77
CA VAL A 26 -22.25 1.59 15.39
C VAL A 26 -23.72 1.24 15.17
N CYS A 27 -24.54 2.25 14.87
CA CYS A 27 -25.98 2.05 14.60
C CYS A 27 -26.24 1.62 13.15
N THR A 28 -26.00 0.35 12.82
CA THR A 28 -26.34 -0.19 11.49
C THR A 28 -26.70 -1.68 11.52
N ALA A 29 -27.61 -2.10 10.64
CA ALA A 29 -27.91 -3.52 10.41
C ALA A 29 -26.86 -4.22 9.53
N SER A 30 -25.85 -3.50 9.04
CA SER A 30 -24.80 -4.05 8.18
C SER A 30 -23.45 -3.36 8.39
N PRO A 31 -22.71 -3.67 9.47
CA PRO A 31 -21.38 -3.10 9.76
C PRO A 31 -20.38 -3.28 8.62
N GLN A 32 -20.47 -4.39 7.88
CA GLN A 32 -19.59 -4.67 6.73
C GLN A 32 -19.70 -3.63 5.62
N ARG A 33 -20.84 -2.92 5.50
CA ARG A 33 -20.96 -1.80 4.54
C ARG A 33 -20.14 -0.59 4.96
N ILE A 34 -20.00 -0.35 6.27
CA ILE A 34 -19.15 0.72 6.80
C ILE A 34 -17.69 0.37 6.53
N VAL A 35 -17.28 -0.85 6.89
CA VAL A 35 -15.94 -1.38 6.62
C VAL A 35 -15.56 -1.19 5.16
N LYS A 36 -16.41 -1.65 4.24
CA LYS A 36 -16.16 -1.54 2.80
C LYS A 36 -16.05 -0.09 2.31
N ARG A 37 -16.88 0.82 2.82
CA ARG A 37 -16.80 2.25 2.45
C ARG A 37 -15.51 2.89 2.94
N LEU A 38 -15.09 2.55 4.15
CA LEU A 38 -13.84 3.05 4.72
C LEU A 38 -12.63 2.51 3.97
N SER A 39 -12.60 1.21 3.65
CA SER A 39 -11.51 0.62 2.88
C SER A 39 -11.43 1.21 1.47
N GLU A 40 -12.56 1.40 0.78
CA GLU A 40 -12.59 2.08 -0.52
C GLU A 40 -12.05 3.51 -0.43
N ALA A 41 -12.40 4.26 0.62
CA ALA A 41 -11.89 5.62 0.83
C ALA A 41 -10.38 5.64 1.09
N VAL A 42 -9.86 4.70 1.87
CA VAL A 42 -8.42 4.55 2.14
C VAL A 42 -7.67 4.16 0.86
N LEU A 43 -8.18 3.19 0.10
CA LEU A 43 -7.53 2.70 -1.12
C LEU A 43 -7.50 3.76 -2.24
N ASN A 44 -8.40 4.75 -2.21
CA ASN A 44 -8.33 5.89 -3.13
C ASN A 44 -7.12 6.80 -2.84
N VAL A 45 -6.62 6.81 -1.60
CA VAL A 45 -5.44 7.59 -1.20
C VAL A 45 -4.18 6.74 -1.24
N MET A 46 -4.26 5.47 -0.81
CA MET A 46 -3.16 4.53 -0.77
C MET A 46 -3.53 3.27 -1.59
N PRO A 47 -3.10 3.18 -2.85
CA PRO A 47 -3.61 2.17 -3.80
C PRO A 47 -3.30 0.72 -3.43
N SER A 48 -2.29 0.50 -2.58
CA SER A 48 -1.88 -0.82 -2.12
C SER A 48 -1.35 -0.70 -0.68
N THR A 49 -1.98 -1.40 0.25
CA THR A 49 -1.57 -1.42 1.67
C THR A 49 -0.38 -2.36 1.94
N GLU A 50 -0.02 -3.18 0.95
CA GLU A 50 1.14 -4.08 1.01
C GLU A 50 2.48 -3.35 0.78
N LEU A 51 2.41 -2.09 0.32
CA LEU A 51 3.57 -1.22 0.13
C LEU A 51 3.98 -0.60 1.46
N THR A 52 5.21 -0.88 1.87
CA THR A 52 5.79 -0.24 3.05
C THR A 52 6.27 1.17 2.72
N LEU A 53 6.46 2.02 3.74
CA LEU A 53 7.07 3.34 3.55
C LEU A 53 8.46 3.24 2.91
N SER A 54 9.23 2.20 3.25
CA SER A 54 10.54 1.94 2.65
C SER A 54 10.40 1.60 1.16
N ASP A 55 9.42 0.79 0.78
CA ASP A 55 9.16 0.45 -0.63
C ASP A 55 8.88 1.71 -1.45
N LEU A 56 8.07 2.63 -0.91
CA LEU A 56 7.75 3.91 -1.54
C LEU A 56 8.96 4.85 -1.65
N GLN A 57 9.81 4.90 -0.62
CA GLN A 57 11.04 5.69 -0.63
C GLN A 57 12.03 5.18 -1.68
N ASN A 58 12.18 3.86 -1.78
CA ASN A 58 13.04 3.22 -2.76
C ASN A 58 12.50 3.42 -4.20
N LEU A 59 11.19 3.31 -4.41
CA LEU A 59 10.55 3.64 -5.68
C LEU A 59 10.78 5.11 -6.07
N LYS A 60 10.68 6.04 -5.11
CA LYS A 60 10.99 7.45 -5.35
C LYS A 60 12.46 7.65 -5.76
N ALA A 61 13.40 6.98 -5.10
CA ALA A 61 14.81 7.03 -5.46
C ALA A 61 15.06 6.51 -6.87
N LEU A 62 14.41 5.38 -7.23
CA LEU A 62 14.43 4.81 -8.57
C LEU A 62 13.91 5.80 -9.63
N LEU A 63 12.73 6.38 -9.43
CA LEU A 63 12.14 7.35 -10.36
C LEU A 63 13.03 8.58 -10.51
N HIS A 64 13.59 9.08 -9.40
CA HIS A 64 14.50 10.23 -9.43
C HIS A 64 15.77 9.91 -10.24
N TYR A 65 16.36 8.73 -10.03
CA TYR A 65 17.52 8.28 -10.78
C TYR A 65 17.20 8.11 -12.27
N ALA A 66 16.12 7.41 -12.61
CA ALA A 66 15.69 7.19 -13.99
C ALA A 66 15.38 8.50 -14.74
N ALA A 67 14.81 9.50 -14.05
CA ALA A 67 14.50 10.80 -14.66
C ALA A 67 15.73 11.68 -14.90
N HIS A 68 16.79 11.54 -14.10
CA HIS A 68 17.98 12.41 -14.17
C HIS A 68 19.21 11.76 -14.80
N ASN A 69 19.24 10.43 -14.92
CA ASN A 69 20.33 9.73 -15.57
C ASN A 69 20.17 9.83 -17.10
N LYS A 70 21.15 10.46 -17.76
CA LYS A 70 21.23 10.57 -19.23
C LYS A 70 21.99 9.41 -19.89
N GLY A 71 22.53 8.50 -19.09
CA GLY A 71 23.26 7.30 -19.54
C GLY A 71 22.34 6.12 -19.86
N VAL A 72 22.94 5.02 -20.32
CA VAL A 72 22.22 3.75 -20.50
C VAL A 72 21.81 3.23 -19.13
N PHE A 73 20.55 2.82 -19.01
CA PHE A 73 20.00 2.27 -17.79
C PHE A 73 20.52 0.84 -17.60
N ASP A 74 21.53 0.65 -16.75
CA ASP A 74 22.04 -0.68 -16.41
C ASP A 74 21.19 -1.31 -15.30
N TRP A 75 20.40 -2.32 -15.70
CA TRP A 75 19.50 -3.06 -14.82
C TRP A 75 20.25 -3.94 -13.79
N ALA A 76 21.53 -4.24 -14.02
CA ALA A 76 22.35 -5.02 -13.08
C ALA A 76 22.83 -4.18 -11.87
N GLU A 77 23.06 -2.88 -12.05
CA GLU A 77 23.51 -1.96 -10.99
C GLU A 77 22.37 -1.20 -10.28
N MET A 78 21.12 -1.40 -10.74
CA MET A 78 19.94 -0.75 -10.16
C MET A 78 19.71 -0.95 -8.66
N PRO A 79 19.90 -2.15 -8.07
CA PRO A 79 19.54 -2.37 -6.68
C PRO A 79 20.33 -1.46 -5.73
N SER A 80 21.66 -1.40 -5.92
CA SER A 80 22.56 -0.61 -5.09
C SER A 80 22.29 0.90 -5.15
N MET A 81 21.75 1.40 -6.27
CA MET A 81 21.45 2.82 -6.48
C MET A 81 20.07 3.25 -5.98
N THR A 82 19.18 2.30 -5.66
CA THR A 82 17.76 2.57 -5.37
C THR A 82 17.31 2.06 -4.01
N GLY A 83 18.25 1.55 -3.19
CA GLY A 83 17.99 1.04 -1.86
C GLY A 83 17.41 -0.38 -1.84
N PHE A 84 17.34 -1.05 -3.00
CA PHE A 84 16.96 -2.46 -3.10
C PHE A 84 18.19 -3.35 -3.03
N SER A 85 18.13 -4.48 -2.32
CA SER A 85 19.28 -5.38 -2.21
C SER A 85 19.51 -6.23 -3.47
N SER A 86 18.48 -6.40 -4.31
CA SER A 86 18.53 -7.18 -5.55
C SER A 86 17.44 -6.74 -6.54
N PRO A 87 17.53 -7.12 -7.83
CA PRO A 87 16.47 -6.90 -8.81
C PRO A 87 15.15 -7.58 -8.41
N ASP A 88 15.24 -8.70 -7.69
CA ASP A 88 14.07 -9.42 -7.17
C ASP A 88 13.31 -8.59 -6.12
N GLY A 89 14.01 -7.78 -5.32
CA GLY A 89 13.38 -6.87 -4.37
C GLY A 89 12.54 -5.79 -5.07
N LEU A 90 13.05 -5.25 -6.18
CA LEU A 90 12.28 -4.30 -6.98
C LEU A 90 11.08 -4.97 -7.64
N ARG A 91 11.24 -6.19 -8.18
CA ARG A 91 10.14 -6.95 -8.78
C ARG A 91 9.03 -7.22 -7.76
N ALA A 92 9.40 -7.63 -6.54
CA ALA A 92 8.45 -7.86 -5.46
C ALA A 92 7.66 -6.58 -5.09
N VAL A 93 8.28 -5.39 -5.16
CA VAL A 93 7.56 -4.12 -4.97
C VAL A 93 6.69 -3.78 -6.17
N ALA A 94 7.17 -4.03 -7.39
CA ALA A 94 6.41 -3.79 -8.61
C ALA A 94 5.13 -4.65 -8.66
N ASP A 95 5.20 -5.90 -8.21
CA ASP A 95 4.05 -6.82 -8.15
C ASP A 95 2.96 -6.34 -7.17
N LYS A 96 3.32 -5.49 -6.19
CA LYS A 96 2.37 -4.87 -5.24
C LYS A 96 1.72 -3.60 -5.77
N LEU A 97 2.24 -3.02 -6.86
CA LEU A 97 1.67 -1.79 -7.44
C LEU A 97 0.38 -2.13 -8.20
N PRO A 98 -0.61 -1.23 -8.17
CA PRO A 98 -1.84 -1.43 -8.93
C PRO A 98 -1.55 -1.47 -10.44
N THR A 99 -2.17 -2.42 -11.14
CA THR A 99 -2.22 -2.41 -12.61
C THR A 99 -3.25 -1.39 -13.08
N GLY A 100 -2.86 -0.54 -14.05
CA GLY A 100 -3.75 0.42 -14.71
C GLY A 100 -4.79 -0.23 -15.61
#